data_AF-A0A1V5RRR3-F1
#
_entry.id   AF-A0A1V5RRR3-F1
#
_cell.length_a   1.000
_cell.length_b   1.000
_cell.length_c   1.000
_cell.angle_alpha   90.00
_cell.angle_beta   90.00
_cell.angle_gamma   90.00
#
_symmetry.space_group_name_H-M   'P 1'
#
loop_
_entity.id
_entity.type
_entity.pdbx_description
1 polymer ?
#
loop_
_entity_poly.entity_id
_entity_poly.type
_entity_poly.pdbx_seq_one_letter_code
_entity_poly.pdbx_strand_id
1 'polypeptide(L)'
;MAPNPYIAIEGAIGVGKTTLARILAEAIQGELLLEVFEENPFLGDFYADRPRYAFQTQLFFLLSRYRQQHRVIAQTLEHHALVSDYLFAKDWLFAHLNLAGDELAMYERVHAILGEQIPAATLVVYLKASTDTLMGRIAFRDRSYERQIERGYLVDLQLAYERFFAEYTAAPVLTIDTDGLDIVHEPAARAAVISRVKDALQSDSYQLPLPDMQATLAEPRPLQRGQRLPDFQRFQHAFDRERGFIIDLFFDYICLTEELGEIGRVLKRVWHRQDALLAQVGNRSEARDRALQTVSADLEEELADALAYLLKIANDAGIDLESAYIKKMDRNARRTWPSP
;
A
#
# COMPACT_ATOMS: atom_id res chain seq x y z
N MET A 1 13.36 19.51 15.62
CA MET A 1 12.71 20.18 14.47
C MET A 1 11.68 19.21 13.94
N ALA A 2 10.49 19.68 13.56
CA ALA A 2 9.53 18.83 12.85
C ALA A 2 10.18 18.34 11.54
N PRO A 3 9.92 17.10 11.10
CA PRO A 3 10.47 16.61 9.84
C PRO A 3 10.00 17.48 8.67
N ASN A 4 10.87 17.72 7.69
CA ASN A 4 10.50 18.45 6.49
C ASN A 4 9.42 17.67 5.72
N PRO A 5 8.35 18.31 5.22
CA PRO A 5 7.27 17.61 4.54
C PRO A 5 7.68 17.16 3.14
N TYR A 6 7.26 15.96 2.75
CA TYR A 6 7.28 15.46 1.39
C TYR A 6 5.86 15.46 0.81
N ILE A 7 5.61 16.28 -0.20
CA ILE A 7 4.32 16.36 -0.90
C ILE A 7 4.45 15.74 -2.28
N ALA A 8 3.62 14.75 -2.60
CA ALA A 8 3.53 14.19 -3.95
C ALA A 8 2.20 14.64 -4.60
N ILE A 9 2.24 15.05 -5.87
CA ILE A 9 1.06 15.49 -6.61
C ILE A 9 0.75 14.46 -7.68
N GLU A 10 -0.48 13.97 -7.68
CA GLU A 10 -0.91 12.86 -8.52
C GLU A 10 -2.15 13.16 -9.34
N GLY A 11 -2.35 12.35 -10.38
CA GLY A 11 -3.54 12.41 -11.23
C GLY A 11 -3.23 12.25 -12.72
N ALA A 12 -4.29 12.17 -13.51
CA ALA A 12 -4.24 11.82 -14.93
C ALA A 12 -3.36 12.78 -15.78
N ILE A 13 -3.03 12.34 -17.00
CA ILE A 13 -2.27 13.15 -17.96
C ILE A 13 -3.08 14.42 -18.26
N GLY A 14 -2.40 15.58 -18.27
CA GLY A 14 -3.05 16.87 -18.53
C GLY A 14 -3.74 17.53 -17.33
N VAL A 15 -3.76 16.92 -16.14
CA VAL A 15 -4.51 17.47 -14.99
C VAL A 15 -3.87 18.69 -14.31
N GLY A 16 -2.58 18.97 -14.56
CA GLY A 16 -1.89 20.16 -14.02
C GLY A 16 -0.88 19.88 -12.89
N LYS A 17 -0.43 18.64 -12.70
CA LYS A 17 0.53 18.23 -11.66
C LYS A 17 1.78 19.12 -11.58
N THR A 18 2.55 19.19 -12.67
CA THR A 18 3.79 19.97 -12.74
C THR A 18 3.57 21.45 -12.43
N THR A 19 2.43 22.01 -12.85
CA THR A 19 2.06 23.41 -12.57
C THR A 19 1.86 23.62 -11.07
N LEU A 20 1.06 22.76 -10.43
CA LEU A 20 0.83 22.86 -8.99
C LEU A 20 2.10 22.58 -8.19
N ALA A 21 2.94 21.63 -8.64
CA ALA A 21 4.22 21.29 -7.98
C ALA A 21 5.14 22.50 -7.88
N ARG A 22 5.32 23.23 -8.99
CA ARG A 22 6.13 24.46 -9.03
C ARG A 22 5.58 25.53 -8.10
N ILE A 23 4.27 25.79 -8.18
CA ILE A 23 3.59 26.78 -7.35
C ILE A 23 3.73 26.45 -5.85
N LEU A 24 3.57 25.17 -5.47
CA LEU A 24 3.66 24.75 -4.08
C LEU A 24 5.10 24.79 -3.57
N ALA A 25 6.08 24.32 -4.35
CA ALA A 25 7.49 24.37 -3.99
C ALA A 25 7.93 25.80 -3.66
N GLU A 26 7.57 26.78 -4.50
CA GLU A 26 7.80 28.20 -4.22
C GLU A 26 7.09 28.67 -2.95
N ALA A 27 5.82 28.31 -2.76
CA ALA A 27 4.99 28.78 -1.65
C ALA A 27 5.38 28.21 -0.27
N ILE A 28 6.09 27.08 -0.23
CA ILE A 28 6.62 26.46 0.99
C ILE A 28 8.15 26.56 1.11
N GLN A 29 8.82 27.21 0.15
CA GLN A 29 10.28 27.28 0.05
C GLN A 29 10.94 25.89 0.06
N GLY A 30 10.31 24.94 -0.63
CA GLY A 30 10.77 23.57 -0.78
C GLY A 30 11.50 23.34 -2.10
N GLU A 31 12.22 22.22 -2.16
CA GLU A 31 12.82 21.70 -3.37
C GLU A 31 11.77 21.04 -4.28
N LEU A 32 12.05 21.02 -5.58
CA LEU A 32 11.14 20.50 -6.60
C LEU A 32 11.72 19.26 -7.27
N LEU A 33 10.96 18.16 -7.25
CA LEU A 33 11.29 16.91 -7.90
C LEU A 33 10.32 16.59 -9.03
N LEU A 34 10.75 16.83 -10.27
CA LEU A 34 9.92 16.59 -11.47
C LEU A 34 10.22 15.25 -12.12
N GLU A 35 9.19 14.60 -12.63
CA GLU A 35 9.29 13.40 -13.46
C GLU A 35 10.01 13.72 -14.79
N VAL A 36 11.07 12.97 -15.09
CA VAL A 36 11.81 13.08 -16.35
C VAL A 36 11.31 12.01 -17.32
N PHE A 37 10.34 12.38 -18.17
CA PHE A 37 9.73 11.44 -19.14
C PHE A 37 10.33 11.57 -20.55
N GLU A 38 10.97 12.69 -20.89
CA GLU A 38 11.55 12.93 -22.21
C GLU A 38 12.73 12.01 -22.53
N GLU A 39 13.38 11.44 -21.51
CA GLU A 39 14.51 10.53 -21.67
C GLU A 39 14.09 9.10 -22.03
N ASN A 40 12.80 8.76 -21.95
CA ASN A 40 12.32 7.41 -22.23
C ASN A 40 12.31 7.13 -23.74
N PRO A 41 13.22 6.28 -24.26
CA PRO A 41 13.34 6.05 -25.70
C PRO A 41 12.14 5.29 -26.29
N PHE A 42 11.33 4.65 -25.44
CA PHE A 42 10.18 3.84 -25.86
C PHE A 42 8.86 4.63 -25.82
N LEU A 43 8.84 5.83 -25.26
CA LEU A 43 7.59 6.55 -25.01
C LEU A 43 6.85 6.93 -26.30
N GLY A 44 7.57 7.33 -27.34
CA GLY A 44 6.98 7.60 -28.65
C GLY A 44 6.36 6.34 -29.26
N ASP A 45 7.11 5.23 -29.26
CA ASP A 45 6.68 3.95 -29.80
C ASP A 45 5.51 3.34 -29.01
N PHE A 46 5.46 3.57 -27.69
CA PHE A 46 4.34 3.17 -26.84
C PHE A 46 3.01 3.77 -27.30
N TYR A 47 2.98 5.06 -27.64
CA TYR A 47 1.75 5.67 -28.12
C TYR A 47 1.36 5.19 -29.53
N ALA A 48 2.32 4.69 -30.32
CA ALA A 48 2.06 4.10 -31.62
C ALA A 48 1.59 2.62 -31.54
N ASP A 49 2.14 1.81 -30.62
CA ASP A 49 1.85 0.38 -30.44
C ASP A 49 2.01 -0.03 -28.97
N ARG A 50 0.98 0.22 -28.15
CA ARG A 50 1.02 -0.05 -26.69
C ARG A 50 1.35 -1.50 -26.35
N PRO A 51 0.67 -2.53 -26.92
CA PRO A 51 0.93 -3.93 -26.54
C PRO A 51 2.38 -4.36 -26.74
N ARG A 52 3.09 -3.76 -27.70
CA ARG A 52 4.47 -4.13 -28.02
C ARG A 52 5.52 -3.41 -27.16
N TYR A 53 5.24 -2.17 -26.76
CA TYR A 53 6.23 -1.28 -26.13
C TYR A 53 5.92 -0.95 -24.67
N ALA A 54 4.75 -1.38 -24.15
CA ALA A 54 4.33 -1.11 -22.78
C ALA A 54 5.37 -1.57 -21.76
N PHE A 55 5.86 -2.81 -21.86
CA PHE A 55 6.75 -3.37 -20.84
C PHE A 55 8.07 -2.59 -20.72
N GLN A 56 8.74 -2.32 -21.84
CA GLN A 56 9.99 -1.56 -21.88
C GLN A 56 9.79 -0.12 -21.39
N THR A 57 8.64 0.48 -21.74
CA THR A 57 8.26 1.83 -21.32
C THR A 57 8.07 1.89 -19.80
N GLN A 58 7.30 0.96 -19.22
CA GLN A 58 7.04 0.90 -17.78
C GLN A 58 8.33 0.58 -17.00
N LEU A 59 9.12 -0.38 -17.47
CA LEU A 59 10.38 -0.73 -16.79
C LEU A 59 11.38 0.44 -16.80
N PHE A 60 11.44 1.22 -17.89
CA PHE A 60 12.26 2.43 -17.93
C PHE A 60 11.78 3.46 -16.89
N PHE A 61 10.47 3.71 -16.81
CA PHE A 61 9.91 4.62 -15.82
C PHE A 61 10.22 4.16 -14.40
N LEU A 62 9.98 2.89 -14.08
CA LEU A 62 10.27 2.31 -12.77
C LEU A 62 11.73 2.55 -12.35
N LEU A 63 12.68 2.20 -13.22
CA LEU A 63 14.11 2.33 -12.94
C LEU A 63 14.56 3.79 -12.86
N SER A 64 14.05 4.65 -13.73
CA SER A 64 14.35 6.09 -13.72
C SER A 64 13.88 6.73 -12.43
N ARG A 65 12.61 6.48 -12.04
CA ARG A 65 12.01 6.98 -10.80
C ARG A 65 12.75 6.47 -9.58
N TYR A 66 13.07 5.17 -9.52
CA TYR A 66 13.86 4.60 -8.43
C TYR A 66 15.21 5.32 -8.29
N ARG A 67 15.97 5.46 -9.38
CA ARG A 67 17.28 6.14 -9.35
C ARG A 67 17.18 7.60 -8.89
N GLN A 68 16.12 8.29 -9.28
CA GLN A 68 15.89 9.69 -8.92
C GLN A 68 15.47 9.79 -7.44
N GLN A 69 14.49 9.02 -7.01
CA GLN A 69 13.87 9.14 -5.69
C GLN A 69 14.74 8.57 -4.57
N HIS A 70 15.34 7.40 -4.77
CA HIS A 70 16.15 6.72 -3.76
C HIS A 70 17.28 7.59 -3.22
N ARG A 71 17.89 8.44 -4.07
CA ARG A 71 18.96 9.35 -3.65
C ARG A 71 18.43 10.71 -3.19
N VAL A 72 17.51 11.29 -3.95
CA VAL A 72 17.13 12.69 -3.77
C VAL A 72 16.20 12.86 -2.58
N ILE A 73 15.21 11.98 -2.37
CA ILE A 73 14.18 12.21 -1.35
C ILE A 73 14.79 12.25 0.04
N ALA A 74 15.50 11.20 0.46
CA ALA A 74 16.06 11.12 1.80
C ALA A 74 17.02 12.29 2.09
N GLN A 75 17.94 12.58 1.17
CA GLN A 75 18.92 13.65 1.31
C GLN A 75 18.27 15.04 1.36
N THR A 76 17.26 15.29 0.54
CA THR A 76 16.57 16.58 0.54
C THR A 76 15.79 16.79 1.83
N LEU A 77 15.09 15.76 2.32
CA LEU A 77 14.26 15.86 3.53
C LEU A 77 15.08 16.11 4.81
N GLU A 78 16.40 15.87 4.81
CA GLU A 78 17.28 16.28 5.91
C GLU A 78 17.39 17.81 6.06
N HIS A 79 17.11 18.58 4.99
CA HIS A 79 17.40 20.01 4.94
C HIS A 79 16.22 20.86 4.48
N HIS A 80 15.37 20.35 3.59
CA HIS A 80 14.30 21.10 2.93
C HIS A 80 13.02 20.28 2.77
N ALA A 81 11.88 20.97 2.71
CA ALA A 81 10.64 20.38 2.21
C ALA A 81 10.81 19.94 0.75
N LEU A 82 10.07 18.92 0.33
CA LEU A 82 10.11 18.40 -1.04
C LEU A 82 8.72 18.38 -1.65
N VAL A 83 8.57 18.90 -2.86
CA VAL A 83 7.37 18.74 -3.67
C VAL A 83 7.71 17.98 -4.93
N SER A 84 6.99 16.88 -5.17
CA SER A 84 7.13 16.08 -6.39
C SER A 84 5.84 16.09 -7.21
N ASP A 85 5.97 16.08 -8.54
CA ASP A 85 4.82 15.97 -9.45
C ASP A 85 4.42 14.54 -9.82
N TYR A 86 4.98 13.57 -9.09
CA TYR A 86 4.64 12.16 -9.16
C TYR A 86 4.94 11.43 -7.83
N LEU A 87 4.28 10.31 -7.65
CA LEU A 87 4.43 9.32 -6.59
C LEU A 87 5.04 8.06 -7.20
N PHE A 88 5.89 7.35 -6.45
CA PHE A 88 6.47 6.09 -6.93
C PHE A 88 5.38 5.08 -7.31
N ALA A 89 4.39 4.92 -6.44
CA ALA A 89 3.29 3.96 -6.57
C ALA A 89 2.38 4.19 -7.80
N LYS A 90 2.47 5.35 -8.48
CA LYS A 90 1.78 5.61 -9.75
C LYS A 90 2.18 4.61 -10.83
N ASP A 91 3.43 4.14 -10.83
CA ASP A 91 3.93 3.26 -11.90
C ASP A 91 3.15 1.95 -11.97
N TRP A 92 2.73 1.45 -10.80
CA TRP A 92 1.88 0.27 -10.65
C TRP A 92 0.57 0.41 -11.43
N LEU A 93 -0.07 1.59 -11.37
CA LEU A 93 -1.33 1.85 -12.07
C LEU A 93 -1.16 1.79 -13.60
N PHE A 94 -0.09 2.39 -14.12
CA PHE A 94 0.19 2.38 -15.56
C PHE A 94 0.57 0.97 -16.04
N ALA A 95 1.30 0.21 -15.23
CA ALA A 95 1.60 -1.19 -15.52
C ALA A 95 0.33 -2.05 -15.59
N HIS A 96 -0.58 -1.92 -14.63
CA HIS A 96 -1.84 -2.71 -14.61
C HIS A 96 -2.80 -2.38 -15.77
N LEU A 97 -2.69 -1.18 -16.33
CA LEU A 97 -3.47 -0.78 -17.50
C LEU A 97 -2.89 -1.28 -18.82
N ASN A 98 -1.57 -1.47 -18.89
CA ASN A 98 -0.88 -1.68 -20.17
C ASN A 98 -0.17 -3.04 -20.29
N LEU A 99 0.04 -3.76 -19.18
CA LEU A 99 0.72 -5.05 -19.12
C LEU A 99 -0.24 -6.16 -18.73
N ALA A 100 0.08 -7.39 -19.14
CA ALA A 100 -0.65 -8.59 -18.76
C ALA A 100 0.27 -9.81 -18.70
N GLY A 101 -0.20 -10.88 -18.06
CA GLY A 101 0.52 -12.16 -18.01
C GLY A 101 1.91 -12.04 -17.40
N ASP A 102 2.90 -12.66 -18.05
CA ASP A 102 4.27 -12.74 -17.54
C ASP A 102 4.96 -11.37 -17.43
N GLU A 103 4.64 -10.43 -18.32
CA GLU A 103 5.19 -9.07 -18.28
C GLU A 103 4.74 -8.30 -17.04
N LEU A 104 3.44 -8.41 -16.69
CA LEU A 104 2.90 -7.82 -15.47
C LEU A 104 3.51 -8.48 -14.23
N ALA A 105 3.53 -9.81 -14.18
CA ALA A 105 4.10 -10.55 -13.04
C ALA A 105 5.61 -10.29 -12.84
N MET A 106 6.35 -10.05 -13.92
CA MET A 106 7.75 -9.63 -13.84
C MET A 106 7.86 -8.20 -13.33
N TYR A 107 7.06 -7.29 -13.87
CA TYR A 107 7.03 -5.89 -13.44
C TYR A 107 6.70 -5.77 -11.94
N GLU A 108 5.68 -6.47 -11.44
CA GLU A 108 5.28 -6.44 -10.02
C GLU A 108 6.41 -6.86 -9.09
N ARG A 109 7.15 -7.92 -9.44
CA ARG A 109 8.31 -8.37 -8.65
C ARG A 109 9.40 -7.31 -8.58
N VAL A 110 9.72 -6.66 -9.70
CA VAL A 110 10.73 -5.60 -9.73
C VAL A 110 10.24 -4.38 -8.94
N HIS A 111 8.96 -4.01 -9.10
CA HIS A 111 8.36 -2.89 -8.38
C HIS A 111 8.39 -3.10 -6.87
N ALA A 112 8.04 -4.30 -6.39
CA ALA A 112 8.08 -4.64 -4.96
C ALA A 112 9.48 -4.45 -4.36
N ILE A 113 10.51 -5.01 -5.01
CA ILE A 113 11.92 -4.91 -4.55
C ILE A 113 12.40 -3.45 -4.47
N LEU A 114 12.03 -2.63 -5.46
CA LEU A 114 12.49 -1.25 -5.53
C LEU A 114 11.68 -0.30 -4.62
N GLY A 115 10.42 -0.62 -4.35
CA GLY A 115 9.52 0.22 -3.55
C GLY A 115 9.90 0.30 -2.07
N GLU A 116 10.50 -0.76 -1.50
CA GLU A 116 10.91 -0.83 -0.09
C GLU A 116 11.86 0.31 0.34
N GLN A 117 12.62 0.88 -0.59
CA GLN A 117 13.64 1.88 -0.29
C GLN A 117 13.18 3.33 -0.55
N ILE A 118 11.92 3.55 -0.92
CA ILE A 118 11.40 4.88 -1.23
C ILE A 118 10.60 5.42 -0.04
N PRO A 119 10.97 6.57 0.55
CA PRO A 119 10.20 7.18 1.63
C PRO A 119 8.77 7.52 1.21
N ALA A 120 7.81 7.25 2.09
CA ALA A 120 6.41 7.63 1.89
C ALA A 120 6.25 9.15 1.91
N ALA A 121 5.27 9.65 1.14
CA ALA A 121 4.91 11.07 1.17
C ALA A 121 4.25 11.43 2.51
N THR A 122 4.48 12.66 2.97
CA THR A 122 3.72 13.27 4.08
C THR A 122 2.28 13.58 3.66
N LEU A 123 2.08 13.96 2.39
CA LEU A 123 0.77 14.24 1.82
C LEU A 123 0.79 13.93 0.33
N VAL A 124 -0.27 13.28 -0.17
CA VAL A 124 -0.55 13.15 -1.59
C VAL A 124 -1.65 14.12 -1.97
N VAL A 125 -1.42 14.97 -2.98
CA VAL A 125 -2.44 15.84 -3.57
C VAL A 125 -2.93 15.21 -4.86
N TYR A 126 -4.12 14.60 -4.82
CA TYR A 126 -4.73 13.96 -5.99
C TYR A 126 -5.60 14.95 -6.76
N LEU A 127 -5.19 15.27 -7.98
CA LEU A 127 -5.90 16.16 -8.88
C LEU A 127 -6.88 15.40 -9.77
N LYS A 128 -8.12 15.88 -9.82
CA LYS A 128 -9.18 15.39 -10.71
C LYS A 128 -9.58 16.46 -11.72
N ALA A 129 -10.07 16.02 -12.87
CA ALA A 129 -10.72 16.86 -13.88
C ALA A 129 -11.58 15.95 -14.77
N SER A 130 -12.58 16.52 -15.42
CA SER A 130 -13.34 15.84 -16.47
C SER A 130 -12.42 15.45 -17.65
N THR A 131 -12.79 14.38 -18.34
CA THR A 131 -12.07 13.93 -19.55
C THR A 131 -11.99 15.04 -20.60
N ASP A 132 -13.02 15.89 -20.72
CA ASP A 132 -13.04 17.03 -21.65
C ASP A 132 -11.98 18.07 -21.30
N THR A 133 -11.87 18.44 -20.02
CA THR A 133 -10.82 19.34 -19.54
C THR A 133 -9.42 18.76 -19.81
N LEU A 134 -9.22 17.46 -19.54
CA LEU A 134 -7.93 16.81 -19.78
C LEU A 134 -7.55 16.82 -21.26
N MET A 135 -8.48 16.43 -22.14
CA MET A 135 -8.25 16.43 -23.59
C MET A 135 -7.91 17.83 -24.10
N GLY A 136 -8.63 18.86 -23.63
CA GLY A 136 -8.34 20.26 -23.98
C GLY A 136 -6.95 20.71 -23.53
N ARG A 137 -6.55 20.37 -22.30
CA ARG A 137 -5.23 20.69 -21.76
C ARG A 137 -4.10 19.94 -22.49
N ILE A 138 -4.29 18.66 -22.82
CA ILE A 138 -3.32 17.86 -23.58
C ILE A 138 -3.12 18.45 -24.98
N ALA A 139 -4.21 18.78 -25.67
CA ALA A 139 -4.15 19.41 -26.99
C ALA A 139 -3.40 20.75 -26.96
N PHE A 140 -3.60 21.56 -25.91
CA PHE A 140 -2.93 22.85 -25.74
C PHE A 140 -1.42 22.73 -25.48
N ARG A 141 -0.95 21.67 -24.80
CA ARG A 141 0.48 21.46 -24.50
C ARG A 141 1.32 21.06 -25.71
N ASP A 142 0.67 20.61 -26.77
CA ASP A 142 1.25 20.27 -28.09
C ASP A 142 2.47 19.32 -28.07
N ARG A 143 2.48 18.35 -27.15
CA ARG A 143 3.50 17.30 -27.14
C ARG A 143 3.21 16.29 -28.25
N SER A 144 4.15 16.11 -29.17
CA SER A 144 3.97 15.29 -30.37
C SER A 144 3.49 13.86 -30.08
N TYR A 145 4.01 13.23 -29.03
CA TYR A 145 3.64 11.87 -28.62
C TYR A 145 2.32 11.80 -27.84
N GLU A 146 1.84 12.87 -27.22
CA GLU A 146 0.54 12.89 -26.52
C GLU A 146 -0.64 13.08 -27.48
N ARG A 147 -0.40 13.52 -28.73
CA ARG A 147 -1.46 13.74 -29.74
C ARG A 147 -2.23 12.48 -30.13
N GLN A 148 -1.64 11.30 -29.92
CA GLN A 148 -2.25 9.99 -30.20
C GLN A 148 -3.03 9.42 -29.01
N ILE A 149 -3.13 10.15 -27.90
CA ILE A 149 -3.90 9.71 -26.73
C ILE A 149 -5.38 9.70 -27.07
N GLU A 150 -5.97 8.51 -27.00
CA GLU A 150 -7.40 8.31 -27.21
C GLU A 150 -8.20 8.70 -25.97
N ARG A 151 -9.40 9.24 -26.18
CA ARG A 151 -10.33 9.59 -25.10
C ARG A 151 -10.65 8.39 -24.20
N GLY A 152 -10.89 7.22 -24.80
CA GLY A 152 -11.22 5.99 -24.06
C GLY A 152 -10.11 5.61 -23.06
N TYR A 153 -8.85 5.70 -23.52
CA TYR A 153 -7.70 5.45 -22.66
C TYR A 153 -7.62 6.41 -21.46
N LEU A 154 -7.95 7.69 -21.64
CA LEU A 154 -8.00 8.62 -20.50
C LEU A 154 -9.11 8.29 -19.51
N VAL A 155 -10.26 7.79 -19.97
CA VAL A 155 -11.34 7.33 -19.09
C VAL A 155 -10.88 6.13 -18.27
N ASP A 156 -10.24 5.14 -18.91
CA ASP A 156 -9.70 3.97 -18.21
C ASP A 156 -8.63 4.37 -17.20
N LEU A 157 -7.77 5.32 -17.57
CA LEU A 157 -6.75 5.88 -16.68
C LEU A 157 -7.37 6.58 -15.45
N GLN A 158 -8.42 7.38 -15.66
CA GLN A 158 -9.13 8.04 -14.58
C GLN A 158 -9.75 7.03 -13.62
N LEU A 159 -10.42 5.99 -14.13
CA LEU A 159 -11.00 4.92 -13.31
C LEU A 159 -9.94 4.15 -12.52
N ALA A 160 -8.78 3.89 -13.12
CA ALA A 160 -7.68 3.26 -12.42
C ALA A 160 -7.16 4.14 -11.26
N TYR A 161 -7.09 5.46 -11.47
CA TYR A 161 -6.70 6.41 -10.42
C TYR A 161 -7.71 6.44 -9.27
N GLU A 162 -9.01 6.41 -9.59
CA GLU A 162 -10.06 6.38 -8.57
C GLU A 162 -9.99 5.11 -7.71
N ARG A 163 -9.77 3.94 -8.33
CA ARG A 163 -9.59 2.67 -7.61
C ARG A 163 -8.33 2.70 -6.74
N PHE A 164 -7.21 3.15 -7.32
CA PHE A 164 -5.94 3.23 -6.61
C PHE A 164 -6.06 4.11 -5.35
N PHE A 165 -6.59 5.32 -5.47
CA PHE A 165 -6.72 6.22 -4.31
C PHE A 165 -7.86 5.87 -3.34
N ALA A 166 -8.80 5.01 -3.73
CA ALA A 166 -9.79 4.46 -2.80
C ALA A 166 -9.17 3.48 -1.80
N GLU A 167 -8.10 2.77 -2.20
CA GLU A 167 -7.42 1.74 -1.41
C GLU A 167 -6.07 2.24 -0.84
N TYR A 168 -5.61 3.42 -1.26
CA TYR A 168 -4.31 3.97 -0.87
C TYR A 168 -4.27 4.43 0.60
N THR A 169 -3.42 3.80 1.41
CA THR A 169 -3.27 4.08 2.85
C THR A 169 -1.88 4.57 3.25
N ALA A 170 -0.90 4.55 2.34
CA ALA A 170 0.50 4.86 2.66
C ALA A 170 0.75 6.33 3.04
N ALA A 171 -0.15 7.24 2.65
CA ALA A 171 -0.12 8.65 3.04
C ALA A 171 -1.51 9.27 2.96
N PRO A 172 -1.78 10.37 3.70
CA PRO A 172 -3.01 11.15 3.54
C PRO A 172 -3.19 11.65 2.10
N VAL A 173 -4.44 11.67 1.62
CA VAL A 173 -4.78 12.11 0.25
C VAL A 173 -5.70 13.32 0.29
N LEU A 174 -5.23 14.47 -0.21
CA LEU A 174 -6.04 15.65 -0.46
C LEU A 174 -6.51 15.64 -1.92
N THR A 175 -7.81 15.41 -2.13
CA THR A 175 -8.39 15.47 -3.47
C THR A 175 -8.79 16.90 -3.85
N ILE A 176 -8.39 17.34 -5.05
CA ILE A 176 -8.71 18.65 -5.61
C ILE A 176 -9.27 18.47 -7.02
N ASP A 177 -10.51 18.92 -7.21
CA ASP A 177 -11.07 19.09 -8.55
C ASP A 177 -10.46 20.33 -9.22
N THR A 178 -10.01 20.16 -10.45
CA THR A 178 -9.36 21.20 -11.24
C THR A 178 -10.22 21.67 -12.42
N ASP A 179 -11.45 21.16 -12.57
CA ASP A 179 -12.42 21.69 -13.52
C ASP A 179 -12.79 23.13 -13.14
N GLY A 180 -12.66 24.05 -14.10
CA GLY A 180 -12.91 25.48 -13.87
C GLY A 180 -11.93 26.17 -12.92
N LEU A 181 -10.87 25.50 -12.48
CA LEU A 181 -9.87 26.03 -11.57
C LEU A 181 -8.63 26.51 -12.32
N ASP A 182 -8.38 27.82 -12.35
CA ASP A 182 -7.19 28.41 -12.98
C ASP A 182 -6.20 28.96 -11.95
N ILE A 183 -5.36 28.08 -11.40
CA ILE A 183 -4.29 28.46 -10.47
C ILE A 183 -3.16 29.27 -11.14
N VAL A 184 -3.11 29.33 -12.48
CA VAL A 184 -2.06 30.04 -13.22
C VAL A 184 -2.41 31.51 -13.34
N HIS A 185 -3.64 31.85 -13.71
CA HIS A 185 -4.04 33.23 -13.97
C HIS A 185 -4.86 33.86 -12.85
N GLU A 186 -5.43 33.07 -11.92
CA GLU A 186 -6.25 33.59 -10.82
C GLU A 186 -5.50 33.51 -9.48
N PRO A 187 -4.98 34.64 -8.95
CA PRO A 187 -4.24 34.63 -7.69
C PRO A 187 -5.07 34.16 -6.48
N ALA A 188 -6.38 34.45 -6.49
CA ALA A 188 -7.29 34.02 -5.43
C ALA A 188 -7.47 32.48 -5.42
N ALA A 189 -7.66 31.87 -6.59
CA ALA A 189 -7.76 30.42 -6.74
C ALA A 189 -6.44 29.74 -6.30
N ARG A 190 -5.30 30.31 -6.73
CA ARG A 190 -3.97 29.85 -6.32
C ARG A 190 -3.79 29.89 -4.81
N ALA A 191 -4.12 31.01 -4.18
CA ALA A 191 -4.01 31.18 -2.73
C ALA A 191 -4.90 30.20 -1.96
N ALA A 192 -6.12 29.97 -2.44
CA ALA A 192 -7.05 29.00 -1.84
C ALA A 192 -6.49 27.57 -1.88
N VAL A 193 -5.93 27.14 -3.01
CA VAL A 193 -5.31 25.81 -3.14
C VAL A 193 -4.09 25.67 -2.23
N ILE A 194 -3.21 26.68 -2.20
CA ILE A 194 -2.04 26.67 -1.31
C ILE A 194 -2.48 26.57 0.15
N SER A 195 -3.50 27.33 0.55
CA SER A 195 -4.04 27.26 1.92
C SER A 195 -4.52 25.84 2.23
N ARG A 196 -5.36 25.24 1.38
CA ARG A 196 -5.87 23.88 1.58
C ARG A 196 -4.76 22.85 1.75
N VAL A 197 -3.67 22.96 0.97
CA VAL A 197 -2.51 22.07 1.10
C VAL A 197 -1.77 22.30 2.42
N LYS A 198 -1.55 23.56 2.82
CA LYS A 198 -0.92 23.89 4.10
C LYS A 198 -1.76 23.44 5.29
N ASP A 199 -3.07 23.63 5.23
CA ASP A 199 -4.01 23.19 6.26
C ASP A 199 -3.98 21.66 6.39
N ALA A 200 -3.92 20.93 5.26
CA ALA A 200 -3.79 19.48 5.25
C ALA A 200 -2.46 18.97 5.84
N LEU A 201 -1.38 19.78 5.77
CA LEU A 201 -0.08 19.45 6.38
C LEU A 201 0.00 19.78 7.87
N GLN A 202 -0.77 20.78 8.35
CA GLN A 202 -0.76 21.22 9.75
C GLN A 202 -1.75 20.47 10.63
N SER A 203 -2.76 19.84 10.03
CA SER A 203 -3.75 19.08 10.75
C SER A 203 -3.16 17.73 11.18
N ASP A 204 -2.70 17.61 12.42
CA ASP A 204 -2.41 16.32 13.10
C ASP A 204 -3.68 15.43 13.25
N SER A 205 -4.75 15.69 12.49
CA SER A 205 -6.07 15.08 12.63
C SER A 205 -6.91 15.26 11.36
N TYR A 206 -7.58 14.17 10.92
CA TYR A 206 -8.70 14.08 9.96
C TYR A 206 -8.30 13.97 8.46
N GLN A 207 -8.70 12.96 7.67
CA GLN A 207 -9.68 11.88 7.77
C GLN A 207 -9.13 10.59 7.12
N LEU A 208 -9.05 9.49 7.89
CA LEU A 208 -9.36 8.16 7.34
C LEU A 208 -10.88 8.03 7.35
N PRO A 209 -11.53 7.42 6.35
CA PRO A 209 -12.92 7.01 6.50
C PRO A 209 -13.03 6.06 7.69
N LEU A 210 -13.90 6.39 8.66
CA LEU A 210 -14.13 5.61 9.86
C LEU A 210 -14.84 4.29 9.54
N PRO A 211 -14.43 3.19 10.18
CA PRO A 211 -15.37 2.26 10.79
C PRO A 211 -15.48 2.57 12.28
N ASP A 212 -16.71 2.72 12.74
CA ASP A 212 -17.08 2.94 14.14
C ASP A 212 -16.56 1.84 15.09
N MET A 213 -16.07 2.31 16.25
CA MET A 213 -16.07 1.70 17.60
C MET A 213 -14.71 1.35 18.25
N GLN A 214 -14.24 2.32 19.06
CA GLN A 214 -13.65 2.14 20.38
C GLN A 214 -12.43 1.21 20.52
N ALA A 215 -11.24 1.76 20.24
CA ALA A 215 -10.04 1.48 21.04
C ALA A 215 -9.09 2.68 21.00
N THR A 216 -9.16 3.45 22.08
CA THR A 216 -8.37 4.65 22.35
C THR A 216 -6.88 4.36 22.36
N LEU A 217 -6.12 5.35 21.86
CA LEU A 217 -4.71 5.70 22.09
C LEU A 217 -4.10 5.20 23.43
N ALA A 218 -3.83 3.90 23.56
CA ALA A 218 -3.19 3.33 24.75
C ALA A 218 -1.85 2.70 24.38
N GLU A 219 -0.83 3.00 25.18
CA GLU A 219 0.46 2.29 25.18
C GLU A 219 0.23 0.77 25.30
N PRO A 220 1.05 -0.07 24.65
CA PRO A 220 0.89 -1.52 24.73
C PRO A 220 1.05 -1.98 26.18
N ARG A 221 -0.05 -2.43 26.78
CA ARG A 221 -0.04 -3.03 28.13
C ARG A 221 0.24 -4.53 28.02
N PRO A 222 1.08 -5.11 28.90
CA PRO A 222 1.34 -6.54 28.87
C PRO A 222 0.05 -7.36 28.98
N LEU A 223 -0.08 -8.38 28.14
CA LEU A 223 -1.20 -9.32 28.18
C LEU A 223 -1.19 -10.13 29.49
N GLN A 224 -2.38 -10.35 30.06
CA GLN A 224 -2.61 -11.10 31.29
C GLN A 224 -3.60 -12.24 31.06
N ARG A 225 -3.50 -13.30 31.87
CA ARG A 225 -4.45 -14.42 31.82
C ARG A 225 -5.88 -13.95 32.13
N GLY A 226 -6.84 -14.40 31.32
CA GLY A 226 -8.27 -14.09 31.49
C GLY A 226 -8.79 -12.94 30.61
N GLN A 227 -7.92 -12.32 29.80
CA GLN A 227 -8.29 -11.34 28.79
C GLN A 227 -8.91 -11.99 27.54
N ARG A 228 -9.69 -11.20 26.79
CA ARG A 228 -10.44 -11.66 25.60
C ARG A 228 -9.67 -11.36 24.32
N LEU A 229 -10.10 -11.96 23.21
CA LEU A 229 -9.50 -11.73 21.88
C LEU A 229 -9.42 -10.25 21.47
N PRO A 230 -10.41 -9.38 21.77
CA PRO A 230 -10.30 -7.95 21.49
C PRO A 230 -9.17 -7.27 22.25
N ASP A 231 -8.80 -7.75 23.44
CA ASP A 231 -7.66 -7.21 24.19
C ASP A 231 -6.33 -7.58 23.50
N PHE A 232 -6.26 -8.76 22.88
CA PHE A 232 -5.08 -9.22 22.14
C PHE A 232 -4.92 -8.44 20.84
N GLN A 233 -6.03 -8.21 20.13
CA GLN A 233 -6.09 -7.34 18.95
C GLN A 233 -5.60 -5.92 19.27
N ARG A 234 -6.06 -5.33 20.38
CA ARG A 234 -5.61 -4.01 20.84
C ARG A 234 -4.13 -3.98 21.19
N PHE A 235 -3.65 -5.00 21.90
CA PHE A 235 -2.23 -5.13 22.25
C PHE A 235 -1.37 -5.18 20.98
N GLN A 236 -1.73 -6.04 20.02
CA GLN A 236 -0.95 -6.24 18.79
C GLN A 236 -0.85 -4.93 17.99
N HIS A 237 -1.98 -4.25 17.78
CA HIS A 237 -2.02 -2.98 17.06
C HIS A 237 -1.25 -1.85 17.77
N ALA A 238 -1.25 -1.82 19.11
CA ALA A 238 -0.44 -0.86 19.88
C ALA A 238 1.07 -1.21 19.83
N PHE A 239 1.41 -2.49 19.88
CA PHE A 239 2.77 -3.00 19.83
C PHE A 239 3.44 -2.74 18.48
N ASP A 240 2.74 -3.01 17.37
CA ASP A 240 3.24 -2.77 16.02
C ASP A 240 3.48 -1.27 15.78
N ARG A 241 2.59 -0.42 16.28
CA ARG A 241 2.73 1.04 16.23
C ARG A 241 3.93 1.56 17.02
N GLU A 242 4.16 1.06 18.24
CA GLU A 242 5.31 1.48 19.06
C GLU A 242 6.64 1.08 18.41
N ARG A 243 6.68 -0.11 17.80
CA ARG A 243 7.89 -0.64 17.15
C ARG A 243 8.12 -0.11 15.74
N GLY A 244 7.17 0.64 15.18
CA GLY A 244 7.22 1.12 13.81
C GLY A 244 7.19 -0.01 12.78
N PHE A 245 6.52 -1.12 13.11
CA PHE A 245 6.33 -2.20 12.16
C PHE A 245 5.37 -1.76 11.05
N ILE A 246 5.65 -2.22 9.83
CA ILE A 246 4.78 -1.97 8.68
C ILE A 246 3.47 -2.71 8.92
N ILE A 247 2.37 -1.97 8.86
CA ILE A 247 1.01 -2.49 8.95
C ILE A 247 0.53 -2.63 7.50
N ASP A 248 0.60 -3.85 6.97
CA ASP A 248 0.18 -4.17 5.60
C ASP A 248 -0.45 -5.57 5.56
N LEU A 249 -1.70 -5.63 5.11
CA LEU A 249 -2.52 -6.84 5.06
C LEU A 249 -1.86 -7.98 4.27
N PHE A 250 -1.14 -7.66 3.20
CA PHE A 250 -0.52 -8.66 2.32
C PHE A 250 0.82 -9.14 2.88
N PHE A 251 1.59 -8.25 3.50
CA PHE A 251 2.80 -8.59 4.25
C PHE A 251 2.46 -9.50 5.43
N ASP A 252 1.47 -9.14 6.26
CA ASP A 252 1.05 -9.97 7.38
C ASP A 252 0.46 -11.31 6.91
N TYR A 253 -0.18 -11.36 5.73
CA TYR A 253 -0.57 -12.61 5.10
C TYR A 253 0.63 -13.47 4.69
N ILE A 254 1.67 -12.89 4.10
CA ILE A 254 2.89 -13.62 3.73
C ILE A 254 3.57 -14.16 4.99
N CYS A 255 3.75 -13.35 6.03
CA CYS A 255 4.31 -13.79 7.30
C CYS A 255 3.45 -14.89 7.94
N LEU A 256 2.12 -14.76 7.93
CA LEU A 256 1.24 -15.85 8.37
C LEU A 256 1.48 -17.14 7.58
N THR A 257 1.69 -17.07 6.26
CA THR A 257 2.00 -18.27 5.46
C THR A 257 3.36 -18.89 5.80
N GLU A 258 4.33 -18.08 6.21
CA GLU A 258 5.63 -18.53 6.70
C GLU A 258 5.49 -19.28 8.03
N GLU A 259 4.79 -18.71 9.01
CA GLU A 259 4.53 -19.35 10.31
C GLU A 259 3.75 -20.66 10.16
N LEU A 260 2.75 -20.70 9.26
CA LEU A 260 2.06 -21.95 8.92
C LEU A 260 3.00 -23.00 8.32
N GLY A 261 4.03 -22.56 7.59
CA GLY A 261 5.11 -23.40 7.09
C GLY A 261 5.97 -23.98 8.21
N GLU A 262 6.32 -23.17 9.22
CA GLU A 262 7.08 -23.61 10.40
C GLU A 262 6.30 -24.62 11.23
N ILE A 263 5.00 -24.37 11.48
CA ILE A 263 4.09 -25.37 12.08
C ILE A 263 4.16 -26.68 11.30
N GLY A 264 4.11 -26.62 9.97
CA GLY A 264 4.25 -27.79 9.10
C GLY A 264 5.56 -28.55 9.32
N ARG A 265 6.67 -27.85 9.52
CA ARG A 265 7.98 -28.47 9.82
C ARG A 265 8.00 -29.13 11.19
N VAL A 266 7.44 -28.49 12.21
CA VAL A 266 7.30 -29.06 13.57
C VAL A 266 6.46 -30.34 13.51
N LEU A 267 5.31 -30.31 12.84
CA LEU A 267 4.43 -31.47 12.67
C LEU A 267 5.10 -32.61 11.89
N LYS A 268 5.94 -32.30 10.91
CA LYS A 268 6.74 -33.31 10.20
C LYS A 268 7.72 -34.03 11.15
N ARG A 269 8.32 -33.31 12.11
CA ARG A 269 9.16 -33.93 13.15
C ARG A 269 8.34 -34.88 14.03
N VAL A 270 7.12 -34.49 14.42
CA VAL A 270 6.19 -35.34 15.18
C VAL A 270 5.91 -36.64 14.42
N TRP A 271 5.60 -36.55 13.13
CA TRP A 271 5.28 -37.73 12.33
C TRP A 271 6.46 -38.70 12.27
N HIS A 272 7.66 -38.24 11.93
CA HIS A 272 8.85 -39.11 11.92
C HIS A 272 9.13 -39.74 13.29
N ARG A 273 8.92 -38.99 14.37
CA ARG A 273 9.15 -39.48 15.73
C ARG A 273 8.09 -40.49 16.17
N GLN A 274 6.83 -40.26 15.80
CA GLN A 274 5.73 -41.17 16.06
C GLN A 274 5.98 -42.53 15.39
N ASP A 275 6.42 -42.57 14.13
CA ASP A 275 6.70 -43.82 13.43
C ASP A 275 7.85 -44.60 14.09
N ALA A 276 8.90 -43.91 14.53
CA ALA A 276 10.00 -44.53 15.28
C ALA A 276 9.54 -45.08 16.65
N LEU A 277 8.65 -44.37 17.36
CA LEU A 277 8.10 -44.78 18.64
C LEU A 277 7.03 -45.88 18.48
N LEU A 278 6.30 -45.92 17.37
CA LEU A 278 5.29 -46.95 17.11
C LEU A 278 5.91 -48.35 17.12
N ALA A 279 7.14 -48.48 16.61
CA ALA A 279 7.91 -49.72 16.64
C ALA A 279 8.33 -50.15 18.06
N GLN A 280 8.34 -49.24 19.03
CA GLN A 280 8.78 -49.50 20.41
C GLN A 280 7.60 -49.68 21.38
N VAL A 281 6.53 -48.89 21.20
CA VAL A 281 5.39 -48.84 22.13
C VAL A 281 4.20 -49.67 21.63
N GLY A 282 4.14 -49.99 20.33
CA GLY A 282 3.09 -50.83 19.72
C GLY A 282 1.69 -50.19 19.63
N ASN A 283 1.48 -49.04 20.29
CA ASN A 283 0.23 -48.29 20.32
C ASN A 283 0.40 -46.93 19.61
N ARG A 284 -0.43 -46.68 18.59
CA ARG A 284 -0.38 -45.45 17.80
C ARG A 284 -0.80 -44.20 18.56
N SER A 285 -1.74 -44.31 19.51
CA SER A 285 -2.14 -43.17 20.34
C SER A 285 -1.02 -42.76 21.27
N GLU A 286 -0.44 -43.73 21.99
CA GLU A 286 0.64 -43.47 22.94
C GLU A 286 1.93 -42.99 22.24
N ALA A 287 2.26 -43.54 21.07
CA ALA A 287 3.39 -43.08 20.27
C ALA A 287 3.20 -41.63 19.79
N ARG A 288 1.98 -41.23 19.43
CA ARG A 288 1.64 -39.85 19.04
C ARG A 288 1.78 -38.90 20.22
N ASP A 289 1.22 -39.25 21.38
CA ASP A 289 1.23 -38.39 22.57
C ASP A 289 2.67 -38.14 23.04
N ARG A 290 3.51 -39.19 23.05
CA ARG A 290 4.94 -39.06 23.38
C ARG A 290 5.71 -38.23 22.34
N ALA A 291 5.39 -38.37 21.05
CA ALA A 291 6.02 -37.56 20.01
C ALA A 291 5.64 -36.08 20.12
N LEU A 292 4.37 -35.78 20.41
CA LEU A 292 3.89 -34.41 20.63
C LEU A 292 4.56 -33.74 21.83
N GLN A 293 4.73 -34.47 22.94
CA GLN A 293 5.43 -33.95 24.12
C GLN A 293 6.87 -33.47 23.82
N THR A 294 7.55 -34.09 22.84
CA THR A 294 8.92 -33.71 22.49
C THR A 294 9.04 -32.40 21.71
N VAL A 295 7.94 -31.89 21.14
CA VAL A 295 7.93 -30.66 20.34
C VAL A 295 6.93 -29.62 20.87
N SER A 296 6.33 -29.83 22.04
CA SER A 296 5.24 -29.00 22.56
C SER A 296 5.64 -27.52 22.65
N ALA A 297 6.87 -27.24 23.09
CA ALA A 297 7.37 -25.87 23.21
C ALA A 297 7.48 -25.19 21.84
N ASP A 298 8.15 -25.84 20.87
CA ASP A 298 8.25 -25.33 19.50
C ASP A 298 6.86 -25.09 18.90
N LEU A 299 5.94 -26.06 19.07
CA LEU A 299 4.59 -25.94 18.52
C LEU A 299 3.79 -24.80 19.17
N GLU A 300 3.98 -24.56 20.47
CA GLU A 300 3.37 -23.44 21.18
C GLU A 300 3.86 -22.09 20.65
N GLU A 301 5.16 -21.97 20.35
CA GLU A 301 5.78 -20.77 19.78
C GLU A 301 5.21 -20.46 18.39
N GLU A 302 5.30 -21.42 17.45
CA GLU A 302 4.82 -21.21 16.08
C GLU A 302 3.30 -20.94 16.01
N LEU A 303 2.52 -21.57 16.90
CA LEU A 303 1.07 -21.30 17.00
C LEU A 303 0.77 -19.90 17.54
N ALA A 304 1.60 -19.40 18.47
CA ALA A 304 1.46 -18.04 18.99
C ALA A 304 1.83 -17.00 17.93
N ASP A 305 2.87 -17.25 17.14
CA ASP A 305 3.29 -16.35 16.05
C ASP A 305 2.26 -16.33 14.92
N ALA A 306 1.74 -17.49 14.52
CA ALA A 306 0.62 -17.57 13.58
C ALA A 306 -0.62 -16.81 14.09
N LEU A 307 -0.92 -16.91 15.40
CA LEU A 307 -2.01 -16.14 16.00
C LEU A 307 -1.72 -14.62 15.96
N ALA A 308 -0.48 -14.20 16.22
CA ALA A 308 -0.10 -12.79 16.17
C ALA A 308 -0.38 -12.20 14.77
N TYR A 309 0.08 -12.84 13.70
CA TYR A 309 -0.21 -12.36 12.34
C TYR A 309 -1.70 -12.43 11.97
N LEU A 310 -2.43 -13.44 12.45
CA LEU A 310 -3.89 -13.48 12.26
C LEU A 310 -4.59 -12.29 12.95
N LEU A 311 -4.13 -11.88 14.12
CA LEU A 311 -4.63 -10.70 14.82
C LEU A 311 -4.29 -9.41 14.07
N LYS A 312 -3.08 -9.30 13.50
CA LYS A 312 -2.69 -8.17 12.65
C LYS A 312 -3.58 -8.04 11.42
N ILE A 313 -3.74 -9.12 10.65
CA ILE A 313 -4.64 -9.16 9.49
C ILE A 313 -6.07 -8.76 9.88
N ALA A 314 -6.56 -9.26 11.02
CA ALA A 314 -7.90 -8.89 11.50
C ALA A 314 -8.00 -7.40 11.87
N ASN A 315 -6.97 -6.82 12.49
CA ASN A 315 -6.91 -5.39 12.80
C ASN A 315 -6.90 -4.55 11.53
N ASP A 316 -6.09 -4.92 10.55
CA ASP A 316 -5.94 -4.22 9.27
C ASP A 316 -7.22 -4.24 8.45
N ALA A 317 -7.93 -5.37 8.48
CA ALA A 317 -9.23 -5.53 7.84
C ALA A 317 -10.40 -4.90 8.64
N GLY A 318 -10.15 -4.33 9.82
CA GLY A 318 -11.19 -3.76 10.69
C GLY A 318 -12.17 -4.81 11.25
N ILE A 319 -11.70 -6.04 11.45
CA ILE A 319 -12.50 -7.18 11.89
C ILE A 319 -12.30 -7.42 13.39
N ASP A 320 -13.38 -7.35 14.18
CA ASP A 320 -13.41 -7.94 15.51
C ASP A 320 -13.45 -9.48 15.38
N LEU A 321 -12.30 -10.11 15.61
CA LEU A 321 -12.08 -11.53 15.35
C LEU A 321 -12.91 -12.41 16.29
N GLU A 322 -13.14 -11.97 17.53
CA GLU A 322 -13.95 -12.70 18.50
C GLU A 322 -15.42 -12.73 18.09
N SER A 323 -15.98 -11.56 17.75
CA SER A 323 -17.35 -11.45 17.26
C SER A 323 -17.54 -12.21 15.95
N ALA A 324 -16.57 -12.15 15.03
CA ALA A 324 -16.59 -12.89 13.78
C ALA A 324 -16.61 -14.42 14.01
N TYR A 325 -15.77 -14.90 14.94
CA TYR A 325 -15.71 -16.31 15.31
C TYR A 325 -17.01 -16.80 15.95
N ILE A 326 -17.54 -16.07 16.95
CA ILE A 326 -18.81 -16.41 17.62
C ILE A 326 -19.95 -16.50 16.60
N LYS A 327 -20.10 -15.47 15.75
CA LYS A 327 -21.12 -15.45 14.68
C LYS A 327 -20.99 -16.62 13.72
N LYS A 328 -19.76 -17.02 13.37
CA LYS A 328 -19.50 -18.16 12.49
C LYS A 328 -19.83 -19.50 13.17
N MET A 329 -19.44 -19.68 14.43
CA MET A 329 -19.67 -20.91 15.19
C MET A 329 -21.16 -21.13 15.50
N ASP A 330 -21.90 -20.07 15.86
CA ASP A 330 -23.35 -20.14 16.07
C ASP A 330 -24.10 -20.62 14.83
N ARG A 331 -23.64 -20.21 13.65
CA ARG A 331 -24.18 -20.68 12.37
C ARG A 331 -23.79 -22.13 12.08
N ASN A 332 -22.56 -22.53 12.42
CA ASN A 332 -22.09 -23.90 12.23
C ASN A 332 -22.80 -24.90 13.16
N ALA A 333 -23.10 -24.50 14.40
CA ALA A 333 -23.83 -25.32 15.36
C ALA A 333 -25.27 -25.66 14.90
N ARG A 334 -25.83 -24.82 14.03
CA ARG A 334 -27.17 -25.01 13.44
C ARG A 334 -27.14 -25.71 12.08
N ARG A 335 -25.95 -26.05 11.56
CA ARG A 335 -25.80 -26.79 10.30
C ARG A 335 -25.84 -28.30 10.57
N THR A 336 -26.60 -29.02 9.76
CA THR A 336 -26.46 -30.47 9.60
C THR A 336 -25.29 -30.75 8.67
N TRP A 337 -24.27 -31.43 9.21
CA TRP A 337 -23.11 -31.85 8.44
C TRP A 337 -23.39 -33.23 7.83
N PRO A 338 -23.08 -33.46 6.55
CA PRO A 338 -23.01 -34.82 6.03
C PRO A 338 -21.93 -35.58 6.80
N SER A 339 -22.16 -36.86 7.07
CA SER A 339 -21.16 -37.71 7.72
C SER A 339 -19.86 -37.70 6.92
N PRO A 340 -18.68 -37.57 7.58
CA PRO A 340 -17.39 -37.43 6.92
C PRO A 340 -16.99 -38.63 6.06
#